data_AF-A0A934LV80-F1
#
_entry.id   AF-A0A934LV80-F1
#
_cell.length_a   1.000
_cell.length_b   1.000
_cell.length_c   1.000
_cell.angle_alpha   90.00
_cell.angle_beta   90.00
_cell.angle_gamma   90.00
#
_symmetry.space_group_name_H-M   'P 1'
#
loop_
_entity.id
_entity.type
_entity.pdbx_description
1 polymer ?
#
loop_
_entity_poly.entity_id
_entity_poly.type
_entity_poly.pdbx_seq_one_letter_code
_entity_poly.pdbx_strand_id
1 'polypeptide(L)'
;MRLRRSLVIIWAVILAGLVSACEKITEDALPTPDQQNIDAASTLFAQPTAEVQSEVTPTPVSDLELELNRVTARMEQAVQEGDVAGYMAHIWQDDPIFLNDHTLWVEDWQAFPLSVFNIDIFTIRALSEDSASARLAIYWRQKEQLGDGSAGGATASVIFYRQDGQWLFGGENWKTLDVEGIRLYYFADEILDNTAQASVVESYLPSIYTVLTREFAFVPQNIAHIKMYENPITLHNWTRLSRYDIRRWNEPGESIKLALEINDLPPLEEDIAREYTRFLLYEMSGGSHGGFPWWMEEGVTEYGATLFQTLSQRNRILRRIAARSLAPVESEERLFDWEALLTRPSLLDADMEIAVDQAYTLVHFITETYGVEKRNAWIEAVAGGAAVEDACEEQFGIGLDELDTLWREWLITQI
;
A
#
# COMPACT_ATOMS: atom_id res chain seq x y z
N MET A 1 28.11 -36.05 25.98
CA MET A 1 29.36 -35.92 25.20
C MET A 1 29.74 -37.25 24.53
N ARG A 2 28.95 -37.72 23.53
CA ARG A 2 29.29 -38.83 22.61
C ARG A 2 28.37 -38.88 21.36
N LEU A 3 27.65 -37.80 21.06
CA LEU A 3 26.79 -37.66 19.87
C LEU A 3 27.25 -36.59 18.86
N ARG A 4 28.41 -35.95 19.10
CA ARG A 4 28.96 -34.90 18.21
C ARG A 4 30.04 -35.38 17.23
N ARG A 5 30.30 -36.69 17.13
CA ARG A 5 31.34 -37.24 16.22
C ARG A 5 30.79 -37.91 14.95
N SER A 6 29.48 -38.14 14.86
CA SER A 6 28.89 -38.87 13.71
C SER A 6 28.38 -37.94 12.59
N LEU A 7 28.14 -36.66 12.88
CA LEU A 7 27.68 -35.67 11.88
C LEU A 7 28.81 -35.02 11.08
N VAL A 8 30.04 -35.02 11.61
CA VAL A 8 31.22 -34.43 10.92
C VAL A 8 31.73 -35.34 9.79
N ILE A 9 31.48 -36.65 9.87
CA ILE A 9 31.92 -37.61 8.84
C ILE A 9 30.97 -37.62 7.63
N ILE A 10 29.68 -37.30 7.82
CA ILE A 10 28.70 -37.29 6.73
C ILE A 10 28.88 -36.06 5.81
N TRP A 11 29.31 -34.93 6.36
CA TRP A 11 29.62 -33.73 5.55
C TRP A 11 30.93 -33.83 4.76
N ALA A 12 31.94 -34.57 5.26
CA ALA A 12 33.20 -34.76 4.54
C ALA A 12 33.08 -35.66 3.30
N VAL A 13 32.12 -36.60 3.29
CA VAL A 13 31.89 -37.50 2.14
C VAL A 13 31.09 -36.81 1.03
N ILE A 14 30.20 -35.87 1.37
CA ILE A 14 29.43 -35.10 0.39
C ILE A 14 30.31 -34.02 -0.29
N LEU A 15 31.26 -33.41 0.44
CA LEU A 15 32.19 -32.45 -0.15
C LEU A 15 33.25 -33.10 -1.06
N ALA A 16 33.66 -34.35 -0.80
CA ALA A 16 34.58 -35.07 -1.66
C ALA A 16 33.91 -35.60 -2.97
N GLY A 17 32.59 -35.79 -2.97
CA GLY A 17 31.83 -36.18 -4.16
C GLY A 17 31.57 -35.04 -5.16
N LEU A 18 31.59 -33.78 -4.71
CA LEU A 18 31.38 -32.61 -5.56
C LEU A 18 32.67 -32.06 -6.18
N VAL A 19 33.85 -32.43 -5.65
CA VAL A 19 35.15 -32.01 -6.20
C VAL A 19 35.68 -32.98 -7.27
N SER A 20 35.22 -34.24 -7.30
CA SER A 20 35.59 -35.20 -8.38
C SER A 20 34.71 -35.11 -9.65
N ALA A 21 33.75 -34.19 -9.72
CA ALA A 21 32.96 -33.93 -10.93
C ALA A 21 33.45 -32.71 -11.73
N CYS A 22 34.50 -32.02 -11.27
CA CYS A 22 35.12 -30.88 -11.93
C CYS A 22 36.59 -31.14 -12.28
N GLU A 23 36.91 -32.29 -12.88
CA GLU A 23 38.25 -32.53 -13.46
C GLU A 23 38.18 -33.56 -14.60
N LYS A 24 37.65 -33.13 -15.75
CA LYS A 24 38.00 -33.61 -17.11
C LYS A 24 37.09 -32.96 -18.14
N ILE A 25 37.43 -31.75 -18.54
CA ILE A 25 37.14 -31.29 -19.90
C ILE A 25 38.48 -30.82 -20.45
N THR A 26 39.14 -31.74 -21.13
CA THR A 26 40.34 -31.51 -21.93
C THR A 26 39.99 -30.57 -23.07
N GLU A 27 40.85 -29.58 -23.33
CA GLU A 27 40.88 -28.77 -24.54
C GLU A 27 40.98 -29.68 -25.78
N ASP A 28 39.89 -29.80 -26.52
CA ASP A 28 39.92 -30.15 -27.93
C ASP A 28 39.34 -28.96 -28.71
N ALA A 29 40.17 -28.39 -29.58
CA ALA A 29 39.83 -27.26 -30.41
C ALA A 29 38.61 -27.59 -31.29
N LEU A 30 37.52 -26.83 -31.11
CA LEU A 30 36.37 -26.87 -32.00
C LEU A 30 36.78 -26.36 -33.39
N PRO A 31 36.44 -27.06 -34.48
CA PRO A 31 36.73 -26.59 -35.83
C PRO A 31 35.90 -25.34 -36.13
N THR A 32 36.57 -24.25 -36.49
CA THR A 32 35.95 -23.03 -37.01
C THR A 32 35.06 -23.37 -38.21
N PRO A 33 33.78 -22.96 -38.25
CA PRO A 33 32.93 -23.23 -39.40
C PRO A 33 33.46 -22.52 -40.65
N ASP A 34 33.56 -23.27 -41.73
CA ASP A 34 33.98 -22.79 -43.05
C ASP A 34 33.07 -21.64 -43.52
N GLN A 35 33.69 -20.57 -44.02
CA GLN A 35 33.02 -19.31 -44.38
C GLN A 35 31.93 -19.47 -45.47
N GLN A 36 31.96 -20.58 -46.20
CA GLN A 36 30.97 -20.93 -47.22
C GLN A 36 29.61 -21.40 -46.65
N ASN A 37 29.52 -21.83 -45.38
CA ASN A 37 28.24 -22.21 -44.76
C ASN A 37 27.46 -21.01 -44.17
N ILE A 38 28.14 -19.88 -43.97
CA ILE A 38 27.50 -18.63 -43.49
C ILE A 38 26.74 -17.95 -44.64
N ASP A 39 27.27 -18.01 -45.86
CA ASP A 39 26.61 -17.43 -47.04
C ASP A 39 25.38 -18.23 -47.51
N ALA A 40 25.36 -19.55 -47.27
CA ALA A 40 24.20 -20.39 -47.59
C ALA A 40 23.04 -20.24 -46.60
N ALA A 41 23.31 -19.97 -45.31
CA ALA A 41 22.26 -19.70 -44.30
C ALA A 41 21.64 -18.29 -44.45
N SER A 42 22.36 -17.35 -45.07
CA SER A 42 21.94 -15.96 -45.26
C SER A 42 20.90 -15.76 -46.38
N THR A 43 20.60 -16.79 -47.17
CA THR A 43 19.62 -16.74 -48.27
C THR A 43 18.27 -17.39 -47.95
N LEU A 44 18.14 -18.07 -46.81
CA LEU A 44 16.91 -18.72 -46.35
C LEU A 44 16.04 -17.84 -45.42
N PHE A 45 16.53 -16.65 -45.06
CA PHE A 45 15.80 -15.65 -44.24
C PHE A 45 15.61 -14.31 -44.98
N ALA A 46 15.54 -14.33 -46.31
CA ALA A 46 15.07 -13.17 -47.05
C ALA A 46 13.62 -12.88 -46.64
N GLN A 47 13.43 -11.87 -45.79
CA GLN A 47 12.11 -11.32 -45.49
C GLN A 47 11.44 -10.92 -46.82
N PRO A 48 10.12 -11.13 -46.99
CA PRO A 48 9.40 -10.51 -48.09
C PRO A 48 9.69 -9.02 -48.06
N THR A 49 10.03 -8.44 -49.21
CA THR A 49 10.19 -6.99 -49.36
C THR A 49 8.93 -6.35 -48.81
N ALA A 50 9.02 -5.75 -47.63
CA ALA A 50 7.93 -4.99 -47.05
C ALA A 50 7.61 -3.87 -48.04
N GLU A 51 6.34 -3.80 -48.46
CA GLU A 51 5.85 -2.63 -49.17
C GLU A 51 6.22 -1.40 -48.36
N VAL A 52 6.79 -0.41 -49.04
CA VAL A 52 7.14 0.90 -48.48
C VAL A 52 5.94 1.39 -47.67
N GLN A 53 6.07 1.38 -46.35
CA GLN A 53 5.07 1.97 -45.46
C GLN A 53 4.83 3.38 -45.97
N SER A 54 3.60 3.65 -46.38
CA SER A 54 3.16 4.97 -46.79
C SER A 54 3.54 5.94 -45.68
N GLU A 55 4.16 7.07 -46.05
CA GLU A 55 4.46 8.16 -45.13
C GLU A 55 3.22 8.45 -44.30
N VAL A 56 3.26 8.10 -43.01
CA VAL A 56 2.21 8.46 -42.06
C VAL A 56 2.24 9.98 -41.99
N THR A 57 1.32 10.62 -42.69
CA THR A 57 1.13 12.06 -42.57
C THR A 57 0.75 12.32 -41.11
N PRO A 58 1.54 13.09 -40.33
CA PRO A 58 1.21 13.34 -38.94
C PRO A 58 -0.15 14.04 -38.90
N THR A 59 -1.12 13.41 -38.22
CA THR A 59 -2.39 14.06 -37.90
C THR A 59 -2.07 15.36 -37.17
N PRO A 60 -2.63 16.51 -37.60
CA PRO A 60 -2.39 17.76 -36.90
C PRO A 60 -2.86 17.66 -35.45
N VAL A 61 -1.95 18.02 -34.53
CA VAL A 61 -2.20 18.10 -33.08
C VAL A 61 -3.40 19.00 -32.83
N SER A 62 -4.36 18.53 -32.02
CA SER A 62 -5.54 19.33 -31.68
C SER A 62 -5.19 20.48 -30.72
N ASP A 63 -5.96 21.58 -30.73
CA ASP A 63 -5.75 22.68 -29.78
C ASP A 63 -5.83 22.21 -28.32
N LEU A 64 -6.76 21.29 -28.03
CA LEU A 64 -6.88 20.64 -26.72
C LEU A 64 -5.60 19.90 -26.32
N GLU A 65 -5.06 19.09 -27.23
CA GLU A 65 -3.82 18.36 -26.98
C GLU A 65 -2.64 19.31 -26.71
N LEU A 66 -2.55 20.43 -27.44
CA LEU A 66 -1.53 21.43 -27.19
C LEU A 66 -1.71 22.13 -25.83
N GLU A 67 -2.95 22.41 -25.42
CA GLU A 67 -3.26 23.00 -24.12
C GLU A 67 -2.94 22.06 -22.97
N LEU A 68 -3.34 20.78 -23.04
CA LEU A 68 -3.06 19.80 -21.98
C LEU A 68 -1.56 19.50 -21.86
N ASN A 69 -0.84 19.37 -22.98
CA ASN A 69 0.62 19.21 -22.95
C ASN A 69 1.33 20.42 -22.31
N ARG A 70 0.79 21.63 -22.44
CA ARG A 70 1.33 22.81 -21.73
C ARG A 70 1.08 22.75 -20.24
N VAL A 71 -0.05 22.21 -19.80
CA VAL A 71 -0.34 22.01 -18.37
C VAL A 71 0.66 21.03 -17.78
N THR A 72 0.82 19.85 -18.39
CA THR A 72 1.74 18.82 -17.88
C THR A 72 3.19 19.27 -17.92
N ALA A 73 3.64 19.95 -18.98
CA ALA A 73 4.99 20.50 -19.05
C ALA A 73 5.29 21.53 -17.95
N ARG A 74 4.30 22.34 -17.55
CA ARG A 74 4.46 23.29 -16.43
C ARG A 74 4.49 22.57 -15.07
N MET A 75 3.67 21.53 -14.91
CA MET A 75 3.73 20.67 -13.71
C MET A 75 5.10 20.00 -13.59
N GLU A 76 5.64 19.47 -14.69
CA GLU A 76 6.99 18.89 -14.71
C GLU A 76 8.06 19.89 -14.29
N GLN A 77 8.05 21.08 -14.91
CA GLN A 77 8.99 22.14 -14.61
C GLN A 77 8.92 22.54 -13.13
N ALA A 78 7.70 22.70 -12.59
CA ALA A 78 7.49 23.06 -11.20
C ALA A 78 8.09 22.01 -10.24
N VAL A 79 7.89 20.72 -10.51
CA VAL A 79 8.50 19.65 -9.69
C VAL A 79 10.03 19.67 -9.77
N GLN A 80 10.59 19.86 -10.96
CA GLN A 80 12.05 19.90 -11.16
C GLN A 80 12.71 21.14 -10.50
N GLU A 81 11.99 22.25 -10.42
CA GLU A 81 12.43 23.50 -9.78
C GLU A 81 12.13 23.54 -8.27
N GLY A 82 11.35 22.59 -7.76
CA GLY A 82 10.88 22.59 -6.38
C GLY A 82 9.79 23.64 -6.09
N ASP A 83 9.08 24.11 -7.13
CA ASP A 83 8.04 25.13 -7.05
C ASP A 83 6.67 24.52 -6.72
N VAL A 84 6.42 24.36 -5.43
CA VAL A 84 5.13 23.87 -4.90
C VAL A 84 3.95 24.72 -5.39
N ALA A 85 4.08 26.05 -5.37
CA ALA A 85 2.98 26.94 -5.75
C ALA A 85 2.68 26.86 -7.25
N GLY A 86 3.73 26.79 -8.08
CA GLY A 86 3.61 26.59 -9.52
C GLY A 86 2.96 25.26 -9.89
N TYR A 87 3.28 24.17 -9.17
CA TYR A 87 2.63 22.88 -9.36
C TYR A 87 1.15 22.93 -8.96
N MET A 88 0.85 23.42 -7.75
CA MET A 88 -0.52 23.46 -7.22
C MET A 88 -1.45 24.39 -8.02
N ALA A 89 -0.92 25.38 -8.75
CA ALA A 89 -1.70 26.22 -9.66
C ALA A 89 -2.28 25.45 -10.87
N HIS A 90 -1.84 24.22 -11.10
CA HIS A 90 -2.32 23.32 -12.14
C HIS A 90 -3.21 22.19 -11.61
N ILE A 91 -3.49 22.16 -10.31
CA ILE A 91 -4.34 21.14 -9.67
C ILE A 91 -5.76 21.69 -9.52
N TRP A 92 -6.74 20.87 -9.86
CA TRP A 92 -8.16 21.20 -9.69
C TRP A 92 -8.52 21.25 -8.20
N GLN A 93 -9.30 22.27 -7.80
CA GLN A 93 -9.50 22.61 -6.38
C GLN A 93 -10.91 22.29 -5.85
N ASP A 94 -11.86 21.90 -6.70
CA ASP A 94 -13.25 21.71 -6.23
C ASP A 94 -13.50 20.32 -5.59
N ASP A 95 -12.50 19.44 -5.53
CA ASP A 95 -12.51 18.21 -4.72
C ASP A 95 -11.50 18.34 -3.56
N PRO A 96 -11.97 18.58 -2.32
CA PRO A 96 -11.10 18.74 -1.15
C PRO A 96 -10.26 17.50 -0.81
N ILE A 97 -10.77 16.29 -1.07
CA ILE A 97 -10.03 15.05 -0.79
C ILE A 97 -8.91 14.87 -1.80
N PHE A 98 -9.19 15.10 -3.08
CA PHE A 98 -8.17 15.12 -4.12
C PHE A 98 -7.10 16.19 -3.84
N LEU A 99 -7.52 17.40 -3.44
CA LEU A 99 -6.61 18.49 -3.12
C LEU A 99 -5.71 18.15 -1.92
N ASN A 100 -6.25 17.52 -0.87
CA ASN A 100 -5.46 17.08 0.28
C ASN A 100 -4.48 15.96 -0.09
N ASP A 101 -4.94 14.94 -0.82
CA ASP A 101 -4.08 13.85 -1.32
C ASP A 101 -2.90 14.44 -2.14
N HIS A 102 -3.16 15.41 -3.02
CA HIS A 102 -2.11 16.06 -3.82
C HIS A 102 -1.20 16.98 -3.01
N THR A 103 -1.72 17.68 -2.01
CA THR A 103 -0.90 18.51 -1.12
C THR A 103 0.16 17.65 -0.43
N LEU A 104 -0.26 16.49 0.08
CA LEU A 104 0.63 15.57 0.78
C LEU A 104 1.57 14.81 -0.17
N TRP A 105 1.14 14.50 -1.39
CA TRP A 105 2.02 14.01 -2.45
C TRP A 105 3.10 15.05 -2.80
N VAL A 106 2.76 16.34 -2.76
CA VAL A 106 3.71 17.45 -2.98
C VAL A 106 4.71 17.60 -1.84
N GLU A 107 4.25 17.52 -0.60
CA GLU A 107 5.14 17.51 0.56
C GLU A 107 6.17 16.36 0.50
N ASP A 108 5.78 15.20 -0.03
CA ASP A 108 6.67 14.06 -0.20
C ASP A 108 7.82 14.34 -1.17
N TRP A 109 7.55 14.78 -2.39
CA TRP A 109 8.65 15.07 -3.32
C TRP A 109 9.44 16.32 -2.93
N GLN A 110 8.87 17.22 -2.12
CA GLN A 110 9.64 18.33 -1.54
C GLN A 110 10.65 17.82 -0.50
N ALA A 111 10.24 16.88 0.37
CA ALA A 111 11.10 16.25 1.35
C ALA A 111 12.10 15.28 0.71
N PHE A 112 11.72 14.66 -0.42
CA PHE A 112 12.52 13.70 -1.18
C PHE A 112 12.65 14.12 -2.66
N PRO A 113 13.47 15.14 -2.97
CA PRO A 113 13.55 15.73 -4.30
C PRO A 113 13.86 14.76 -5.43
N LEU A 114 13.23 15.01 -6.58
CA LEU A 114 13.39 14.21 -7.79
C LEU A 114 14.51 14.76 -8.68
N SER A 115 15.29 13.87 -9.28
CA SER A 115 16.26 14.16 -10.34
C SER A 115 15.68 13.98 -11.75
N VAL A 116 14.59 13.22 -11.87
CA VAL A 116 13.80 13.03 -13.08
C VAL A 116 12.34 13.08 -12.69
N PHE A 117 11.53 13.82 -13.44
CA PHE A 117 10.08 13.79 -13.35
C PHE A 117 9.48 14.21 -14.68
N ASN A 118 8.82 13.26 -15.35
CA ASN A 118 8.23 13.40 -16.68
C ASN A 118 6.78 12.90 -16.67
N ILE A 119 5.93 13.55 -17.44
CA ILE A 119 4.50 13.31 -17.61
C ILE A 119 4.20 13.27 -19.12
N ASP A 120 3.93 12.07 -19.63
CA ASP A 120 3.48 11.88 -21.00
C ASP A 120 1.96 11.68 -21.03
N ILE A 121 1.25 12.45 -21.84
CA ILE A 121 -0.19 12.26 -22.08
C ILE A 121 -0.47 11.75 -23.50
N PHE A 122 -1.42 10.83 -23.61
CA PHE A 122 -1.83 10.24 -24.88
C PHE A 122 -3.31 9.81 -24.82
N THR A 123 -3.90 9.46 -25.97
CA THR A 123 -5.33 9.10 -26.07
C THR A 123 -6.24 10.18 -25.49
N ILE A 124 -5.97 11.44 -25.80
CA ILE A 124 -6.74 12.58 -25.30
C ILE A 124 -8.13 12.58 -25.94
N ARG A 125 -9.17 12.70 -25.12
CA ARG A 125 -10.58 12.74 -25.54
C ARG A 125 -11.28 13.88 -24.82
N ALA A 126 -11.88 14.79 -25.60
CA ALA A 126 -12.82 15.75 -25.06
C ALA A 126 -14.09 15.01 -24.59
N LEU A 127 -14.50 15.23 -23.35
CA LEU A 127 -15.74 14.68 -22.79
C LEU A 127 -16.86 15.73 -22.84
N SER A 128 -16.50 17.00 -22.63
CA SER A 128 -17.37 18.18 -22.76
C SER A 128 -16.52 19.41 -23.13
N GLU A 129 -17.13 20.59 -23.17
CA GLU A 129 -16.38 21.86 -23.38
C GLU A 129 -15.40 22.15 -22.23
N ASP A 130 -15.71 21.68 -21.02
CA ASP A 130 -14.97 21.97 -19.79
C ASP A 130 -14.32 20.74 -19.16
N SER A 131 -14.31 19.60 -19.84
CA SER A 131 -13.69 18.38 -19.32
C SER A 131 -13.08 17.51 -20.42
N ALA A 132 -11.90 16.97 -20.16
CA ALA A 132 -11.21 16.04 -21.05
C ALA A 132 -10.58 14.89 -20.26
N SER A 133 -10.53 13.70 -20.85
CA SER A 133 -9.80 12.56 -20.31
C SER A 133 -8.54 12.28 -21.14
N ALA A 134 -7.50 11.75 -20.50
CA ALA A 134 -6.31 11.25 -21.18
C ALA A 134 -5.78 10.00 -20.47
N ARG A 135 -4.90 9.26 -21.15
CA ARG A 135 -3.94 8.37 -20.48
C ARG A 135 -2.70 9.18 -20.16
N LEU A 136 -2.22 9.05 -18.93
CA LEU A 136 -1.08 9.77 -18.42
C LEU A 136 -0.07 8.76 -17.88
N ALA A 137 1.17 8.83 -18.36
CA ALA A 137 2.30 8.09 -17.83
C ALA A 137 3.22 9.04 -17.05
N ILE A 138 3.53 8.69 -15.80
CA ILE A 138 4.52 9.38 -14.98
C ILE A 138 5.79 8.54 -14.95
N TYR A 139 6.94 9.20 -15.07
CA TYR A 139 8.26 8.60 -14.82
C TYR A 139 9.04 9.48 -13.87
N TRP A 140 9.68 8.89 -12.87
CA TRP A 140 10.44 9.65 -11.89
C TRP A 140 11.67 8.91 -11.37
N ARG A 141 12.59 9.69 -10.81
CA ARG A 141 13.76 9.19 -10.08
C ARG A 141 14.10 10.16 -8.96
N GLN A 142 14.29 9.66 -7.74
CA GLN A 142 14.77 10.45 -6.62
C GLN A 142 16.24 10.84 -6.76
N LYS A 143 16.62 11.96 -6.16
CA LYS A 143 17.98 12.51 -6.28
C LYS A 143 18.98 11.81 -5.34
N GLU A 144 18.54 11.48 -4.13
CA GLU A 144 19.44 11.05 -3.04
C GLU A 144 19.27 9.57 -2.66
N GLN A 145 18.13 8.96 -2.95
CA GLN A 145 17.89 7.55 -2.71
C GLN A 145 18.53 6.70 -3.82
N LEU A 146 19.21 5.62 -3.43
CA LEU A 146 19.79 4.64 -4.34
C LEU A 146 19.20 3.26 -4.05
N GLY A 147 19.01 2.45 -5.10
CA GLY A 147 18.50 1.08 -4.97
C GLY A 147 17.01 0.97 -5.32
N ASP A 148 16.39 -0.11 -4.86
CA ASP A 148 14.98 -0.39 -5.14
C ASP A 148 14.08 0.72 -4.59
N GLY A 149 13.06 1.11 -5.37
CA GLY A 149 12.18 2.22 -5.02
C GLY A 149 12.74 3.62 -5.24
N SER A 150 13.99 3.78 -5.70
CA SER A 150 14.57 5.12 -6.02
C SER A 150 14.09 5.71 -7.34
N ALA A 151 13.39 4.93 -8.16
CA ALA A 151 12.81 5.35 -9.43
C ALA A 151 11.57 4.51 -9.73
N GLY A 152 10.67 5.06 -10.53
CA GLY A 152 9.43 4.39 -10.85
C GLY A 152 8.68 5.06 -11.98
N GLY A 153 7.50 4.52 -12.23
CA GLY A 153 6.53 5.10 -13.12
C GLY A 153 5.25 4.28 -13.11
N ALA A 154 4.15 4.94 -13.46
CA ALA A 154 2.85 4.32 -13.58
C ALA A 154 2.07 4.99 -14.71
N THR A 155 1.08 4.28 -15.26
CA THR A 155 0.16 4.86 -16.25
C THR A 155 -1.25 4.76 -15.73
N ALA A 156 -1.96 5.88 -15.66
CA ALA A 156 -3.35 5.92 -15.23
C ALA A 156 -4.22 6.65 -16.26
N SER A 157 -5.52 6.37 -16.19
CA SER A 157 -6.52 7.19 -16.86
C SER A 157 -6.81 8.38 -15.96
N VAL A 158 -6.77 9.58 -16.52
CA VAL A 158 -6.88 10.84 -15.79
C VAL A 158 -7.91 11.76 -16.40
N ILE A 159 -8.38 12.72 -15.60
CA ILE A 159 -9.32 13.75 -16.04
C ILE A 159 -8.72 15.14 -15.86
N PHE A 160 -9.05 16.05 -16.78
CA PHE A 160 -8.74 17.47 -16.72
C PHE A 160 -10.04 18.25 -16.74
N TYR A 161 -10.11 19.31 -15.94
CA TYR A 161 -11.23 20.23 -15.89
C TYR A 161 -10.81 21.61 -16.34
N ARG A 162 -11.71 22.32 -17.01
CA ARG A 162 -11.51 23.72 -17.37
C ARG A 162 -12.20 24.61 -16.34
N GLN A 163 -11.42 25.49 -15.72
CA GLN A 163 -11.90 26.48 -14.75
C GLN A 163 -11.29 27.83 -15.07
N ASP A 164 -12.13 28.87 -15.16
CA ASP A 164 -11.71 30.24 -15.52
C ASP A 164 -10.84 30.33 -16.79
N GLY A 165 -11.16 29.46 -17.77
CA GLY A 165 -10.45 29.39 -19.06
C GLY A 165 -9.15 28.59 -19.05
N GLN A 166 -8.70 28.10 -17.90
CA GLN A 166 -7.49 27.29 -17.73
C GLN A 166 -7.83 25.82 -17.52
N TRP A 167 -7.06 24.92 -18.13
CA TRP A 167 -7.11 23.49 -17.82
C TRP A 167 -6.32 23.18 -16.54
N LEU A 168 -6.94 22.37 -15.68
CA LEU A 168 -6.42 21.89 -14.42
C LEU A 168 -6.46 20.37 -14.39
N PHE A 169 -5.44 19.77 -13.80
CA PHE A 169 -5.35 18.33 -13.58
C PHE A 169 -6.30 17.93 -12.45
N GLY A 170 -7.25 17.04 -12.76
CA GLY A 170 -8.31 16.58 -11.86
C GLY A 170 -8.07 15.20 -11.26
N GLY A 171 -6.85 14.66 -11.37
CA GLY A 171 -6.52 13.35 -10.82
C GLY A 171 -6.91 12.20 -11.74
N GLU A 172 -7.03 11.02 -11.14
CA GLU A 172 -7.44 9.82 -11.86
C GLU A 172 -8.92 9.88 -12.25
N ASN A 173 -9.27 9.29 -13.40
CA ASN A 173 -10.61 9.32 -13.97
C ASN A 173 -11.53 8.29 -13.30
N TRP A 174 -11.90 8.58 -12.06
CA TRP A 174 -12.69 7.68 -11.23
C TRP A 174 -14.16 7.58 -11.66
N LYS A 175 -14.71 6.37 -11.56
CA LYS A 175 -16.12 6.16 -11.28
C LYS A 175 -16.34 6.01 -9.79
N THR A 176 -17.56 6.32 -9.35
CA THR A 176 -17.92 6.29 -7.93
C THR A 176 -19.17 5.46 -7.68
N LEU A 177 -19.16 4.74 -6.57
CA LEU A 177 -20.33 4.10 -5.96
C LEU A 177 -20.48 4.63 -4.54
N ASP A 178 -21.69 5.08 -4.20
CA ASP A 178 -22.00 5.60 -2.87
C ASP A 178 -22.79 4.55 -2.08
N VAL A 179 -22.27 4.18 -0.92
CA VAL A 179 -23.00 3.40 0.09
C VAL A 179 -23.00 4.19 1.41
N GLU A 180 -23.73 3.71 2.42
CA GLU A 180 -23.84 4.43 3.68
C GLU A 180 -22.45 4.68 4.31
N GLY A 181 -22.11 5.96 4.49
CA GLY A 181 -20.85 6.42 5.09
C GLY A 181 -19.57 6.16 4.27
N ILE A 182 -19.66 5.57 3.08
CA ILE A 182 -18.50 5.22 2.26
C ILE A 182 -18.74 5.58 0.79
N ARG A 183 -17.76 6.21 0.17
CA ARG A 183 -17.68 6.41 -1.29
C ARG A 183 -16.53 5.58 -1.85
N LEU A 184 -16.86 4.61 -2.71
CA LEU A 184 -15.88 3.79 -3.43
C LEU A 184 -15.55 4.43 -4.78
N TYR A 185 -14.27 4.58 -5.07
CA TYR A 185 -13.71 5.04 -6.33
C TYR A 185 -13.03 3.89 -7.05
N TYR A 186 -13.33 3.70 -8.32
CA TYR A 186 -12.79 2.63 -9.15
C TYR A 186 -12.67 3.05 -10.61
N PHE A 187 -11.82 2.36 -11.37
CA PHE A 187 -11.68 2.60 -12.82
C PHE A 187 -12.75 1.83 -13.59
N ALA A 188 -13.37 2.49 -14.58
CA ALA A 188 -14.28 1.87 -15.54
C ALA A 188 -14.26 2.64 -16.86
N ASP A 189 -13.17 2.48 -17.59
CA ASP A 189 -12.99 3.00 -18.95
C ASP A 189 -12.60 1.88 -19.92
N GLU A 190 -12.44 2.22 -21.21
CA GLU A 190 -12.15 1.25 -22.27
C GLU A 190 -10.81 0.53 -22.13
N ILE A 191 -9.87 1.09 -21.37
CA ILE A 191 -8.50 0.58 -21.20
C ILE A 191 -8.39 -0.18 -19.87
N LEU A 192 -9.05 0.32 -18.84
CA LEU A 192 -9.02 -0.22 -17.49
C LEU A 192 -10.44 -0.25 -16.90
N ASP A 193 -10.94 -1.46 -16.66
CA ASP A 193 -12.28 -1.70 -16.15
C ASP A 193 -12.27 -2.62 -14.94
N ASN A 194 -12.45 -2.03 -13.76
CA ASN A 194 -12.55 -2.70 -12.47
C ASN A 194 -14.00 -2.85 -12.01
N THR A 195 -14.99 -2.72 -12.90
CA THR A 195 -16.42 -2.75 -12.53
C THR A 195 -16.81 -4.06 -11.82
N ALA A 196 -16.27 -5.20 -12.26
CA ALA A 196 -16.56 -6.49 -11.64
C ALA A 196 -16.04 -6.56 -10.19
N GLN A 197 -14.82 -6.08 -9.96
CA GLN A 197 -14.19 -6.02 -8.64
C GLN A 197 -14.94 -5.03 -7.75
N ALA A 198 -15.28 -3.85 -8.28
CA ALA A 198 -16.04 -2.83 -7.56
C ALA A 198 -17.41 -3.35 -7.11
N SER A 199 -18.10 -4.14 -7.94
CA SER A 199 -19.38 -4.76 -7.56
C SER A 199 -19.25 -5.80 -6.44
N VAL A 200 -18.13 -6.54 -6.40
CA VAL A 200 -17.85 -7.44 -5.26
C VAL A 200 -17.60 -6.62 -3.99
N VAL A 201 -16.78 -5.57 -4.08
CA VAL A 201 -16.48 -4.68 -2.94
C VAL A 201 -17.75 -4.03 -2.41
N GLU A 202 -18.56 -3.44 -3.29
CA GLU A 202 -19.85 -2.83 -2.97
C GLU A 202 -20.75 -3.76 -2.15
N SER A 203 -20.73 -5.07 -2.43
CA SER A 203 -21.60 -6.05 -1.77
C SER A 203 -21.34 -6.20 -0.26
N TYR A 204 -20.13 -5.91 0.22
CA TYR A 204 -19.76 -6.05 1.63
C TYR A 204 -19.48 -4.72 2.35
N LEU A 205 -19.32 -3.59 1.64
CA LEU A 205 -19.10 -2.27 2.27
C LEU A 205 -20.17 -1.88 3.32
N PRO A 206 -21.49 -2.11 3.11
CA PRO A 206 -22.48 -1.80 4.13
C PRO A 206 -22.32 -2.63 5.41
N SER A 207 -21.83 -3.87 5.28
CA SER A 207 -21.51 -4.74 6.42
C SER A 207 -20.34 -4.16 7.21
N ILE A 208 -19.27 -3.75 6.51
CA ILE A 208 -18.10 -3.08 7.11
C ILE A 208 -18.53 -1.84 7.91
N TYR A 209 -19.28 -0.93 7.28
CA TYR A 209 -19.79 0.27 7.93
C TYR A 209 -20.59 -0.07 9.19
N THR A 210 -21.60 -0.94 9.06
CA THR A 210 -22.54 -1.26 10.15
C THR A 210 -21.86 -1.97 11.31
N VAL A 211 -21.02 -2.97 11.02
CA VAL A 211 -20.34 -3.76 12.04
C VAL A 211 -19.35 -2.90 12.79
N LEU A 212 -18.51 -2.12 12.09
CA LEU A 212 -17.46 -1.34 12.75
C LEU A 212 -18.01 -0.14 13.51
N THR A 213 -18.97 0.61 12.96
CA THR A 213 -19.58 1.72 13.71
C THR A 213 -20.31 1.26 14.97
N ARG A 214 -20.94 0.08 14.93
CA ARG A 214 -21.55 -0.54 16.11
C ARG A 214 -20.49 -1.05 17.10
N GLU A 215 -19.49 -1.78 16.61
CA GLU A 215 -18.46 -2.39 17.45
C GLU A 215 -17.67 -1.33 18.21
N PHE A 216 -17.31 -0.25 17.54
CA PHE A 216 -16.60 0.89 18.13
C PHE A 216 -17.51 1.94 18.76
N ALA A 217 -18.83 1.73 18.73
CA ALA A 217 -19.85 2.66 19.23
C ALA A 217 -19.67 4.11 18.72
N PHE A 218 -19.14 4.25 17.49
CA PHE A 218 -18.74 5.53 16.92
C PHE A 218 -19.20 5.63 15.47
N VAL A 219 -19.84 6.75 15.12
CA VAL A 219 -20.26 7.07 13.76
C VAL A 219 -19.40 8.24 13.28
N PRO A 220 -18.62 8.06 12.21
CA PRO A 220 -17.75 9.12 11.69
C PRO A 220 -18.58 10.30 11.17
N GLN A 221 -18.02 11.50 11.23
CA GLN A 221 -18.69 12.69 10.70
C GLN A 221 -18.47 12.83 9.20
N ASN A 222 -17.30 12.40 8.73
CA ASN A 222 -16.92 12.41 7.33
C ASN A 222 -17.26 11.07 6.65
N ILE A 223 -17.48 11.13 5.34
CA ILE A 223 -17.59 9.94 4.49
C ILE A 223 -16.17 9.37 4.30
N ALA A 224 -16.01 8.06 4.41
CA ALA A 224 -14.74 7.43 4.03
C ALA A 224 -14.64 7.35 2.50
N HIS A 225 -13.59 7.93 1.94
CA HIS A 225 -13.28 7.84 0.51
C HIS A 225 -12.32 6.67 0.28
N ILE A 226 -12.77 5.63 -0.40
CA ILE A 226 -11.97 4.42 -0.69
C ILE A 226 -11.61 4.41 -2.17
N LYS A 227 -10.33 4.52 -2.52
CA LYS A 227 -9.80 4.45 -3.89
C LYS A 227 -9.19 3.09 -4.18
N MET A 228 -9.72 2.40 -5.19
CA MET A 228 -9.27 1.09 -5.62
C MET A 228 -8.40 1.19 -6.88
N TYR A 229 -7.09 1.02 -6.69
CA TYR A 229 -6.08 1.03 -7.75
C TYR A 229 -5.92 -0.36 -8.36
N GLU A 230 -5.50 -0.41 -9.63
CA GLU A 230 -5.34 -1.67 -10.35
C GLU A 230 -4.20 -2.55 -9.82
N ASN A 231 -3.16 -1.96 -9.21
CA ASN A 231 -1.99 -2.66 -8.69
C ASN A 231 -1.21 -1.76 -7.71
N PRO A 232 -0.31 -2.34 -6.88
CA PRO A 232 0.48 -1.58 -5.91
C PRO A 232 1.44 -0.55 -6.51
N ILE A 233 1.93 -0.76 -7.74
CA ILE A 233 2.85 0.19 -8.40
C ILE A 233 2.10 1.48 -8.71
N THR A 234 0.92 1.37 -9.31
CA THR A 234 0.08 2.54 -9.59
C THR A 234 -0.29 3.25 -8.30
N LEU A 235 -0.74 2.52 -7.27
CA LEU A 235 -1.03 3.09 -5.95
C LEU A 235 0.16 3.86 -5.38
N HIS A 236 1.36 3.26 -5.36
CA HIS A 236 2.60 3.89 -4.88
C HIS A 236 2.85 5.24 -5.58
N ASN A 237 2.80 5.25 -6.92
CA ASN A 237 3.10 6.44 -7.72
C ASN A 237 2.13 7.60 -7.45
N TRP A 238 0.87 7.29 -7.12
CA TRP A 238 -0.17 8.28 -6.84
C TRP A 238 -0.33 8.63 -5.35
N THR A 239 0.50 8.04 -4.47
CA THR A 239 0.37 8.22 -3.00
C THR A 239 1.59 8.91 -2.40
N ARG A 240 2.76 8.27 -2.44
CA ARG A 240 4.03 8.78 -1.87
C ARG A 240 5.21 8.15 -2.60
N LEU A 241 5.95 8.95 -3.36
CA LEU A 241 7.07 8.45 -4.16
C LEU A 241 8.20 7.89 -3.28
N SER A 242 8.39 8.44 -2.08
CA SER A 242 9.41 7.98 -1.11
C SER A 242 9.14 6.63 -0.45
N ARG A 243 7.92 6.10 -0.58
CA ARG A 243 7.49 4.87 0.10
C ARG A 243 7.23 3.75 -0.91
N TYR A 244 8.23 2.93 -1.17
CA TYR A 244 8.20 1.93 -2.24
C TYR A 244 7.41 0.65 -1.93
N ASP A 245 6.98 0.47 -0.68
CA ASP A 245 6.31 -0.74 -0.18
C ASP A 245 4.80 -0.54 0.06
N ILE A 246 4.21 0.53 -0.47
CA ILE A 246 2.78 0.80 -0.26
C ILE A 246 1.94 -0.20 -1.05
N ARG A 247 1.19 -1.03 -0.31
CA ARG A 247 0.10 -1.85 -0.85
C ARG A 247 -1.27 -1.32 -0.48
N ARG A 248 -1.31 -0.58 0.63
CA ARG A 248 -2.49 0.04 1.23
C ARG A 248 -2.05 1.32 1.92
N TRP A 249 -2.90 2.32 1.95
CA TRP A 249 -2.60 3.61 2.56
C TRP A 249 -3.83 4.20 3.22
N ASN A 250 -3.65 4.72 4.43
CA ASN A 250 -4.65 5.52 5.10
C ASN A 250 -3.95 6.43 6.11
N GLU A 251 -4.06 7.73 5.87
CA GLU A 251 -3.49 8.78 6.70
C GLU A 251 -4.58 9.81 7.04
N PRO A 252 -4.43 10.59 8.12
CA PRO A 252 -5.45 11.55 8.52
C PRO A 252 -5.79 12.55 7.40
N GLY A 253 -7.08 12.68 7.10
CA GLY A 253 -7.61 13.57 6.07
C GLY A 253 -7.43 13.09 4.62
N GLU A 254 -6.74 11.98 4.38
CA GLU A 254 -6.59 11.39 3.06
C GLU A 254 -7.71 10.41 2.71
N SER A 255 -7.81 10.08 1.42
CA SER A 255 -8.54 8.89 1.01
C SER A 255 -7.83 7.61 1.45
N ILE A 256 -8.61 6.58 1.79
CA ILE A 256 -8.16 5.19 1.93
C ILE A 256 -7.80 4.69 0.53
N LYS A 257 -6.58 4.18 0.34
CA LYS A 257 -6.11 3.69 -0.96
C LYS A 257 -5.72 2.22 -0.86
N LEU A 258 -6.26 1.39 -1.75
CA LEU A 258 -6.00 -0.05 -1.79
C LEU A 258 -5.76 -0.47 -3.24
N ALA A 259 -4.87 -1.43 -3.46
CA ALA A 259 -4.70 -2.06 -4.76
C ALA A 259 -5.57 -3.32 -4.89
N LEU A 260 -5.88 -3.72 -6.12
CA LEU A 260 -6.37 -5.07 -6.39
C LEU A 260 -5.35 -6.12 -5.92
N GLU A 261 -5.87 -7.28 -5.57
CA GLU A 261 -5.11 -8.46 -5.20
C GLU A 261 -4.48 -9.14 -6.42
N ILE A 262 -3.62 -10.13 -6.16
CA ILE A 262 -2.98 -10.93 -7.21
C ILE A 262 -4.04 -11.53 -8.15
N ASN A 263 -3.80 -11.45 -9.46
CA ASN A 263 -4.72 -11.84 -10.53
C ASN A 263 -5.98 -10.98 -10.61
N ASP A 264 -5.86 -9.68 -10.34
CA ASP A 264 -6.93 -8.68 -10.45
C ASP A 264 -8.17 -9.02 -9.61
N LEU A 265 -7.95 -9.70 -8.48
CA LEU A 265 -9.00 -10.01 -7.53
C LEU A 265 -9.36 -8.74 -6.72
N PRO A 266 -10.63 -8.57 -6.30
CA PRO A 266 -10.99 -7.45 -5.44
C PRO A 266 -10.21 -7.49 -4.13
N PRO A 267 -9.96 -6.34 -3.48
CA PRO A 267 -9.40 -6.30 -2.13
C PRO A 267 -10.20 -7.20 -1.18
N LEU A 268 -9.51 -7.79 -0.21
CA LEU A 268 -10.14 -8.62 0.81
C LEU A 268 -11.03 -7.78 1.74
N GLU A 269 -12.13 -8.35 2.21
CA GLU A 269 -13.07 -7.67 3.11
C GLU A 269 -12.38 -7.25 4.41
N GLU A 270 -11.53 -8.12 4.97
CA GLU A 270 -10.74 -7.83 6.18
C GLU A 270 -9.73 -6.69 5.98
N ASP A 271 -9.22 -6.48 4.76
CA ASP A 271 -8.26 -5.42 4.48
C ASP A 271 -8.94 -4.06 4.41
N ILE A 272 -10.12 -3.98 3.80
CA ILE A 272 -10.93 -2.76 3.84
C ILE A 272 -11.41 -2.48 5.26
N ALA A 273 -11.80 -3.52 6.01
CA ALA A 273 -12.21 -3.35 7.41
C ALA A 273 -11.07 -2.82 8.29
N ARG A 274 -9.82 -3.28 8.06
CA ARG A 274 -8.63 -2.75 8.74
C ARG A 274 -8.47 -1.25 8.50
N GLU A 275 -8.45 -0.84 7.23
CA GLU A 275 -8.24 0.57 6.89
C GLU A 275 -9.43 1.44 7.30
N TYR A 276 -10.67 0.94 7.19
CA TYR A 276 -11.83 1.67 7.69
C TYR A 276 -11.79 1.84 9.21
N THR A 277 -11.32 0.84 9.96
CA THR A 277 -11.10 0.98 11.40
C THR A 277 -10.07 2.08 11.70
N ARG A 278 -8.99 2.17 10.90
CA ARG A 278 -7.99 3.24 11.05
C ARG A 278 -8.60 4.62 10.79
N PHE A 279 -9.46 4.72 9.77
CA PHE A 279 -10.24 5.94 9.52
C PHE A 279 -11.13 6.32 10.72
N LEU A 280 -11.79 5.36 11.38
CA LEU A 280 -12.56 5.64 12.59
C LEU A 280 -11.68 6.19 13.72
N LEU A 281 -10.48 5.64 13.92
CA LEU A 281 -9.53 6.15 14.93
C LEU A 281 -9.10 7.60 14.65
N TYR A 282 -8.87 7.93 13.39
CA TYR A 282 -8.55 9.31 12.99
C TYR A 282 -9.72 10.25 13.19
N GLU A 283 -10.94 9.84 12.85
CA GLU A 283 -12.17 10.61 13.09
C GLU A 283 -12.42 10.83 14.60
N MET A 284 -12.21 9.82 15.43
CA MET A 284 -12.25 9.95 16.90
C MET A 284 -11.22 10.95 17.43
N SER A 285 -10.08 11.06 16.74
CA SER A 285 -8.95 11.94 17.07
C SER A 285 -9.03 13.30 16.37
N GLY A 286 -10.19 13.69 15.84
CA GLY A 286 -10.42 14.97 15.20
C GLY A 286 -9.65 15.16 13.89
N GLY A 287 -9.42 14.08 13.14
CA GLY A 287 -8.69 14.09 11.87
C GLY A 287 -7.16 14.10 12.04
N SER A 288 -6.63 13.48 13.09
CA SER A 288 -5.19 13.32 13.34
C SER A 288 -4.86 11.89 13.76
N HIS A 289 -3.57 11.56 13.94
CA HIS A 289 -3.16 10.28 14.53
C HIS A 289 -3.53 10.13 16.02
N GLY A 290 -4.07 11.18 16.66
CA GLY A 290 -4.39 11.15 18.09
C GLY A 290 -3.15 10.95 18.97
N GLY A 291 -3.38 10.43 20.18
CA GLY A 291 -2.34 10.06 21.15
C GLY A 291 -1.90 8.60 21.08
N PHE A 292 -2.27 7.86 20.02
CA PHE A 292 -2.05 6.42 19.96
C PHE A 292 -0.55 6.09 19.82
N PRO A 293 0.02 5.22 20.68
CA PRO A 293 1.27 4.56 20.33
C PRO A 293 1.05 3.63 19.14
N TRP A 294 2.09 3.41 18.33
CA TRP A 294 1.99 2.63 17.10
C TRP A 294 1.34 1.26 17.30
N TRP A 295 1.73 0.53 18.34
CA TRP A 295 1.13 -0.78 18.62
C TRP A 295 -0.38 -0.70 18.87
N MET A 296 -0.88 0.35 19.52
CA MET A 296 -2.30 0.45 19.86
C MET A 296 -3.11 0.74 18.60
N GLU A 297 -2.62 1.63 17.74
CA GLU A 297 -3.25 1.92 16.45
C GLU A 297 -3.33 0.64 15.59
N GLU A 298 -2.21 -0.07 15.41
CA GLU A 298 -2.20 -1.32 14.64
C GLU A 298 -3.03 -2.44 15.30
N GLY A 299 -2.99 -2.55 16.63
CA GLY A 299 -3.74 -3.57 17.37
C GLY A 299 -5.25 -3.37 17.25
N VAL A 300 -5.72 -2.12 17.32
CA VAL A 300 -7.15 -1.81 17.18
C VAL A 300 -7.62 -1.97 15.74
N THR A 301 -6.80 -1.55 14.76
CA THR A 301 -7.14 -1.73 13.35
C THR A 301 -7.17 -3.20 12.94
N GLU A 302 -6.21 -4.01 13.39
CA GLU A 302 -6.22 -5.46 13.19
C GLU A 302 -7.39 -6.12 13.93
N TYR A 303 -7.73 -5.67 15.14
CA TYR A 303 -8.95 -6.13 15.83
C TYR A 303 -10.19 -5.92 14.95
N GLY A 304 -10.38 -4.73 14.36
CA GLY A 304 -11.47 -4.45 13.43
C GLY A 304 -11.45 -5.36 12.20
N ALA A 305 -10.27 -5.61 11.61
CA ALA A 305 -10.10 -6.54 10.50
C ALA A 305 -10.56 -7.97 10.85
N THR A 306 -10.21 -8.45 12.05
CA THR A 306 -10.50 -9.83 12.47
C THR A 306 -11.99 -10.15 12.64
N LEU A 307 -12.85 -9.13 12.76
CA LEU A 307 -14.31 -9.31 12.81
C LEU A 307 -14.87 -9.92 11.51
N PHE A 308 -14.13 -9.78 10.41
CA PHE A 308 -14.44 -10.30 9.08
C PHE A 308 -13.65 -11.58 8.75
N GLN A 309 -12.82 -12.05 9.68
CA GLN A 309 -12.09 -13.30 9.55
C GLN A 309 -12.85 -14.49 10.15
N THR A 310 -12.56 -15.69 9.63
CA THR A 310 -13.07 -16.93 10.21
C THR A 310 -12.51 -17.14 11.62
N LEU A 311 -13.26 -17.88 12.45
CA LEU A 311 -12.79 -18.29 13.77
C LEU A 311 -11.46 -19.07 13.71
N SER A 312 -11.24 -19.85 12.64
CA SER A 312 -10.00 -20.60 12.43
C SER A 312 -8.78 -19.70 12.22
N GLN A 313 -8.93 -18.61 11.46
CA GLN A 313 -7.88 -17.61 11.26
C GLN A 313 -7.55 -16.92 12.58
N ARG A 314 -8.55 -16.41 13.30
CA ARG A 314 -8.38 -15.76 14.61
C ARG A 314 -7.70 -16.68 15.63
N ASN A 315 -8.14 -17.94 15.72
CA ASN A 315 -7.52 -18.92 16.62
C ASN A 315 -6.07 -19.25 16.26
N ARG A 316 -5.69 -19.15 14.97
CA ARG A 316 -4.30 -19.35 14.55
C ARG A 316 -3.40 -18.23 15.09
N ILE A 317 -3.86 -16.98 15.01
CA ILE A 317 -3.14 -15.82 15.55
C ILE A 317 -2.99 -15.96 17.07
N LEU A 318 -4.10 -16.24 17.78
CA LEU A 318 -4.07 -16.43 19.24
C LEU A 318 -3.09 -17.51 19.68
N ARG A 319 -3.11 -18.68 19.03
CA ARG A 319 -2.16 -19.77 19.33
C ARG A 319 -0.72 -19.42 19.01
N ARG A 320 -0.49 -18.70 17.89
CA ARG A 320 0.85 -18.23 17.49
C ARG A 320 1.43 -17.30 18.56
N ILE A 321 0.65 -16.32 19.03
CA ILE A 321 1.08 -15.38 20.07
C ILE A 321 1.20 -16.04 21.45
N ALA A 322 0.27 -16.93 21.81
CA ALA A 322 0.36 -17.69 23.06
C ALA A 322 1.59 -18.61 23.11
N ALA A 323 1.97 -19.25 22.00
CA ALA A 323 3.20 -20.03 21.93
C ALA A 323 4.45 -19.16 22.16
N ARG A 324 4.47 -17.95 21.63
CA ARG A 324 5.56 -16.97 21.82
C ARG A 324 5.59 -16.38 23.23
N SER A 325 4.45 -16.23 23.90
CA SER A 325 4.41 -15.74 25.29
C SER A 325 5.07 -16.72 26.28
N LEU A 326 5.14 -18.01 25.92
CA LEU A 326 5.82 -19.06 26.68
C LEU A 326 7.32 -19.23 26.32
N ALA A 327 7.82 -18.49 25.33
CA ALA A 327 9.22 -18.58 24.95
C ALA A 327 10.14 -18.13 26.10
N PRO A 328 11.32 -18.76 26.31
CA PRO A 328 12.28 -18.31 27.31
C PRO A 328 12.68 -16.85 27.11
N VAL A 329 12.99 -16.14 28.20
CA VAL A 329 13.34 -14.70 28.19
C VAL A 329 14.46 -14.36 27.20
N GLU A 330 15.42 -15.27 27.02
CA GLU A 330 16.57 -15.07 26.12
C GLU A 330 16.28 -15.50 24.65
N SER A 331 15.04 -15.87 24.32
CA SER A 331 14.68 -16.34 22.98
C SER A 331 14.41 -15.17 22.03
N GLU A 332 14.91 -15.27 20.79
CA GLU A 332 14.54 -14.39 19.68
C GLU A 332 13.05 -14.53 19.29
N GLU A 333 12.40 -15.62 19.72
CA GLU A 333 10.97 -15.86 19.45
C GLU A 333 10.03 -15.18 20.45
N ARG A 334 10.56 -14.48 21.48
CA ARG A 334 9.76 -13.82 22.51
C ARG A 334 8.88 -12.70 21.93
N LEU A 335 7.86 -12.34 22.69
CA LEU A 335 7.04 -11.16 22.41
C LEU A 335 7.82 -9.86 22.61
N PHE A 336 7.47 -8.84 21.84
CA PHE A 336 8.09 -7.53 21.87
C PHE A 336 7.70 -6.75 23.13
N ASP A 337 8.62 -5.91 23.59
CA ASP A 337 8.38 -4.98 24.70
C ASP A 337 7.54 -3.79 24.19
N TRP A 338 6.49 -3.38 24.92
CA TRP A 338 5.58 -2.32 24.46
C TRP A 338 6.28 -0.96 24.24
N GLU A 339 7.29 -0.65 25.06
CA GLU A 339 8.10 0.56 24.89
C GLU A 339 8.83 0.60 23.53
N ALA A 340 9.24 -0.56 23.02
CA ALA A 340 9.89 -0.66 21.70
C ALA A 340 8.91 -0.46 20.54
N LEU A 341 7.60 -0.48 20.82
CA LEU A 341 6.53 -0.34 19.85
C LEU A 341 5.72 0.97 20.01
N LEU A 342 6.24 1.95 20.77
CA LEU A 342 5.60 3.28 20.90
C LEU A 342 5.56 4.01 19.55
N THR A 343 6.61 3.86 18.75
CA THR A 343 6.72 4.38 17.37
C THR A 343 6.89 3.22 16.40
N ARG A 344 6.52 3.41 15.12
CA ARG A 344 6.68 2.37 14.10
C ARG A 344 8.11 1.82 14.10
N PRO A 345 8.30 0.53 14.44
CA PRO A 345 9.64 -0.03 14.57
C PRO A 345 10.22 -0.35 13.19
N SER A 346 11.56 -0.42 13.12
CA SER A 346 12.29 -0.84 11.92
C SER A 346 12.54 -2.36 11.98
N LEU A 347 11.52 -3.16 11.73
CA LEU A 347 11.59 -4.63 11.71
C LEU A 347 11.45 -5.19 10.29
N LEU A 348 11.79 -6.46 10.13
CA LEU A 348 11.44 -7.23 8.93
C LEU A 348 9.94 -7.48 8.87
N ASP A 349 9.37 -7.67 7.67
CA ASP A 349 7.93 -7.85 7.45
C ASP A 349 7.30 -8.93 8.35
N ALA A 350 7.98 -10.08 8.50
CA ALA A 350 7.48 -11.16 9.35
C ALA A 350 7.43 -10.79 10.83
N ASP A 351 8.38 -9.99 11.31
CA ASP A 351 8.42 -9.52 12.70
C ASP A 351 7.42 -8.37 12.93
N MET A 352 7.20 -7.53 11.91
CA MET A 352 6.12 -6.54 11.90
C MET A 352 4.76 -7.22 12.06
N GLU A 353 4.48 -8.29 11.30
CA GLU A 353 3.23 -9.07 11.43
C GLU A 353 3.04 -9.59 12.86
N ILE A 354 4.11 -10.09 13.50
CA ILE A 354 4.04 -10.58 14.88
C ILE A 354 3.79 -9.45 15.87
N ALA A 355 4.37 -8.27 15.67
CA ALA A 355 4.12 -7.11 16.53
C ALA A 355 2.66 -6.63 16.44
N VAL A 356 2.09 -6.61 15.23
CA VAL A 356 0.67 -6.28 15.01
C VAL A 356 -0.25 -7.34 15.63
N ASP A 357 0.02 -8.62 15.39
CA ASP A 357 -0.72 -9.73 16.02
C ASP A 357 -0.70 -9.62 17.54
N GLN A 358 0.48 -9.36 18.12
CA GLN A 358 0.66 -9.20 19.55
C GLN A 358 -0.29 -8.12 20.09
N ALA A 359 -0.27 -6.94 19.46
CA ALA A 359 -1.14 -5.84 19.83
C ALA A 359 -2.63 -6.17 19.67
N TYR A 360 -3.01 -6.81 18.56
CA TYR A 360 -4.38 -7.30 18.34
C TYR A 360 -4.84 -8.20 19.49
N THR A 361 -4.04 -9.18 19.90
CA THR A 361 -4.46 -10.10 20.95
C THR A 361 -4.64 -9.43 22.31
N LEU A 362 -3.93 -8.33 22.57
CA LEU A 362 -4.16 -7.50 23.76
C LEU A 362 -5.52 -6.80 23.67
N VAL A 363 -5.85 -6.17 22.54
CA VAL A 363 -7.18 -5.55 22.33
C VAL A 363 -8.30 -6.58 22.42
N HIS A 364 -8.07 -7.79 21.90
CA HIS A 364 -9.01 -8.89 22.01
C HIS A 364 -9.20 -9.32 23.47
N PHE A 365 -8.11 -9.48 24.24
CA PHE A 365 -8.19 -9.75 25.68
C PHE A 365 -8.94 -8.67 26.46
N ILE A 366 -8.69 -7.40 26.16
CA ILE A 366 -9.41 -6.27 26.77
C ILE A 366 -10.90 -6.40 26.51
N THR A 367 -11.28 -6.76 25.27
CA THR A 367 -12.68 -6.97 24.90
C THR A 367 -13.31 -8.11 25.70
N GLU A 368 -12.66 -9.27 25.75
CA GLU A 368 -13.22 -10.45 26.43
C GLU A 368 -13.29 -10.27 27.96
N THR A 369 -12.35 -9.54 28.54
CA THR A 369 -12.21 -9.41 30.00
C THR A 369 -13.00 -8.24 30.57
N TYR A 370 -12.94 -7.08 29.92
CA TYR A 370 -13.54 -5.83 30.40
C TYR A 370 -14.80 -5.44 29.63
N GLY A 371 -15.06 -6.07 28.49
CA GLY A 371 -16.21 -5.80 27.64
C GLY A 371 -15.98 -4.67 26.63
N VAL A 372 -16.84 -4.65 25.61
CA VAL A 372 -16.83 -3.69 24.49
C VAL A 372 -16.89 -2.23 24.98
N GLU A 373 -17.76 -1.94 25.96
CA GLU A 373 -17.94 -0.58 26.48
C GLU A 373 -16.63 -0.02 27.07
N LYS A 374 -15.91 -0.81 27.87
CA LYS A 374 -14.64 -0.40 28.48
C LYS A 374 -13.50 -0.31 27.47
N ARG A 375 -13.44 -1.22 26.50
CA ARG A 375 -12.49 -1.10 25.39
C ARG A 375 -12.71 0.21 24.62
N ASN A 376 -13.95 0.53 24.26
CA ASN A 376 -14.23 1.73 23.47
C ASN A 376 -13.92 3.00 24.27
N ALA A 377 -14.28 3.06 25.55
CA ALA A 377 -13.91 4.18 26.43
C ALA A 377 -12.38 4.36 26.54
N TRP A 378 -11.62 3.26 26.56
CA TRP A 378 -10.16 3.29 26.57
C TRP A 378 -9.58 3.83 25.25
N ILE A 379 -10.12 3.37 24.10
CA ILE A 379 -9.74 3.88 22.78
C ILE A 379 -10.06 5.38 22.65
N GLU A 380 -11.26 5.81 23.05
CA GLU A 380 -11.70 7.21 23.01
C GLU A 380 -10.84 8.11 23.91
N ALA A 381 -10.45 7.64 25.10
CA ALA A 381 -9.56 8.39 25.98
C ALA A 381 -8.21 8.67 25.33
N VAL A 382 -7.60 7.66 24.69
CA VAL A 382 -6.32 7.81 23.99
C VAL A 382 -6.46 8.64 22.70
N ALA A 383 -7.56 8.48 21.97
CA ALA A 383 -7.91 9.35 20.83
C ALA A 383 -7.97 10.83 21.26
N GLY A 384 -8.54 11.09 22.44
CA GLY A 384 -8.60 12.41 23.08
C GLY A 384 -7.27 12.93 23.65
N GLY A 385 -6.18 12.17 23.51
CA GLY A 385 -4.84 12.56 23.93
C GLY A 385 -4.45 12.15 25.35
N ALA A 386 -5.23 11.31 26.03
CA ALA A 386 -4.79 10.71 27.29
C ALA A 386 -3.58 9.79 27.06
N ALA A 387 -2.67 9.73 28.03
CA ALA A 387 -1.62 8.72 28.01
C ALA A 387 -2.25 7.32 28.19
N VAL A 388 -1.67 6.29 27.56
CA VAL A 388 -2.20 4.92 27.67
C VAL A 388 -2.27 4.43 29.11
N GLU A 389 -1.27 4.78 29.92
CA GLU A 389 -1.24 4.43 31.36
C GLU A 389 -2.46 5.00 32.10
N ASP A 390 -2.70 6.31 31.95
CA ASP A 390 -3.83 6.99 32.57
C ASP A 390 -5.18 6.40 32.09
N ALA A 391 -5.28 6.11 30.79
CA ALA A 391 -6.48 5.50 30.22
C ALA A 391 -6.72 4.07 30.74
N CYS A 392 -5.67 3.28 30.96
CA CYS A 392 -5.77 1.96 31.58
C CYS A 392 -6.23 2.08 33.04
N GLU A 393 -5.64 2.98 33.82
CA GLU A 393 -6.03 3.19 35.23
C GLU A 393 -7.49 3.62 35.34
N GLU A 394 -7.94 4.55 34.49
CA GLU A 394 -9.31 5.05 34.51
C GLU A 394 -10.32 3.98 34.08
N GLN A 395 -10.04 3.27 32.99
CA GLN A 395 -11.02 2.36 32.40
C GLN A 395 -11.00 0.96 33.02
N PHE A 396 -9.83 0.46 33.40
CA PHE A 396 -9.66 -0.90 33.91
C PHE A 396 -9.32 -0.95 35.40
N GLY A 397 -8.93 0.18 36.01
CA GLY A 397 -8.53 0.23 37.42
C GLY A 397 -7.12 -0.27 37.71
N ILE A 398 -6.32 -0.49 36.65
CA ILE A 398 -4.95 -1.04 36.70
C ILE A 398 -4.08 -0.34 35.66
N GLY A 399 -2.76 -0.30 35.88
CA GLY A 399 -1.79 0.22 34.91
C GLY A 399 -1.49 -0.75 33.75
N LEU A 400 -0.72 -0.31 32.75
CA LEU A 400 -0.41 -1.10 31.56
C LEU A 400 0.41 -2.35 31.87
N ASP A 401 1.34 -2.28 32.83
CA ASP A 401 2.18 -3.42 33.24
C ASP A 401 1.36 -4.56 33.86
N GLU A 402 0.35 -4.22 34.67
CA GLU A 402 -0.56 -5.20 35.24
C GLU A 402 -1.51 -5.76 34.16
N LEU A 403 -1.96 -4.91 33.23
CA LEU A 403 -2.75 -5.34 32.08
C LEU A 403 -1.97 -6.33 31.19
N ASP A 404 -0.70 -6.07 30.89
CA ASP A 404 0.20 -6.98 30.15
C ASP A 404 0.36 -8.31 30.88
N THR A 405 0.56 -8.27 32.20
CA THR A 405 0.67 -9.49 33.03
C THR A 405 -0.58 -10.35 32.92
N LEU A 406 -1.76 -9.75 33.11
CA LEU A 406 -3.04 -10.46 33.02
C LEU A 406 -3.31 -11.01 31.61
N TRP A 407 -2.98 -10.23 30.57
CA TRP A 407 -3.08 -10.67 29.19
C TRP A 407 -2.18 -11.87 28.90
N ARG A 408 -0.94 -11.87 29.37
CA ARG A 408 -0.02 -13.02 29.21
C ARG A 408 -0.52 -14.26 29.92
N GLU A 409 -1.08 -14.12 31.12
CA GLU A 409 -1.72 -15.24 31.82
C GLU A 409 -2.93 -15.77 31.04
N TRP A 410 -3.75 -14.87 30.49
CA TRP A 410 -4.88 -15.23 29.65
C TRP A 410 -4.46 -15.97 28.38
N LEU A 411 -3.39 -15.56 27.70
CA LEU A 411 -2.88 -16.24 26.50
C LEU A 411 -2.57 -17.73 26.76
N ILE A 412 -2.05 -18.08 27.95
CA ILE A 412 -1.75 -19.47 28.31
C ILE A 412 -3.01 -20.33 28.31
N THR A 413 -4.17 -19.74 28.64
CA THR A 413 -5.46 -20.43 28.63
C THR A 413 -6.02 -20.69 27.23
N GLN A 414 -5.42 -20.08 26.20
CA GLN A 414 -5.84 -20.19 24.79
C GLN A 414 -5.10 -21.32 24.02
N ILE A 415 -4.15 -21.99 24.68
CA ILE A 415 -3.42 -23.17 24.16
C ILE A 415 -4.20 -24.43 24.50
#